data_AF-A0A851TVE1-F1
#
_entry.id   AF-A0A851TVE1-F1
#
_cell.length_a   1.000
_cell.length_b   1.000
_cell.length_c   1.000
_cell.angle_alpha   90.00
_cell.angle_beta   90.00
_cell.angle_gamma   90.00
#
_symmetry.space_group_name_H-M   'P 1'
#
loop_
_entity.id
_entity.type
_entity.pdbx_description
1 polymer ?
#
loop_
_entity_poly.entity_id
_entity_poly.type
_entity_poly.pdbx_seq_one_letter_code
_entity_poly.pdbx_strand_id
1 'polypeptide(L)'
;MGKKSRVKTQKSGTGATATVSPKEMLNLISELLQKCSSPPPGPGKEWEEYVQIRSLVEKIRKKQKGLSVVFDGKRDDYFPELIKWATENGASTEGFEIANFEEEGFGLKATREIKAEELFLWVPRKLLMTVESAKNSVLGSLYSQDRILQAMGNITLAFHLLCERANPNSFWLPYIQTLPSEYDTPLYFEEDEVQYLQSTQAIHDVFSQYKNTARQYAYFYKVIQTHPNASKLPLKDSFTYDDYRWAVSSVMTRQNQIPTEDGSRVTLALIPLWDMCNHTNGLITTGYNLEDDRCECVALQDFKAGEQIYIFYGTRSNAEFVIHSGFFFDNNSHDRVKIKLGVSKSDRLYAMKAEVLARAGIPTSSVFALHSTEPAISAQLLAFLRVFCMSEEELKEHLIGEHAIGKIFTLGNSDFPVSWDNEIKLWTFLEARASLLLKTYKTTVEVDKSFLETRDLTPHAIMAIKLRLGEKEILEKAVKSAASSREYYTKQMTDGAPLPKYDKGHIALLENTVADSRLPIVLRNLEDVEEQGDLKIDEAINAEVTENGFVNGENSLFNGTKSESENLSKEKSNRGTEDAKESSSESTDEVKE
;
A
#
# COMPACT_ATOMS: atom_id res chain seq x y z
N MET A 1 -12.34 -10.15 45.34
CA MET A 1 -10.94 -10.62 45.53
C MET A 1 -10.29 -10.70 44.16
N GLY A 2 -9.31 -9.85 43.87
CA GLY A 2 -8.74 -9.75 42.51
C GLY A 2 -7.76 -10.87 42.19
N LYS A 3 -8.02 -11.62 41.11
CA LYS A 3 -6.98 -12.43 40.46
C LYS A 3 -6.01 -11.46 39.77
N LYS A 4 -4.76 -11.36 40.25
CA LYS A 4 -3.71 -10.68 39.49
C LYS A 4 -3.29 -11.58 38.33
N SER A 5 -3.65 -11.21 37.10
CA SER A 5 -3.15 -11.87 35.89
C SER A 5 -1.61 -11.87 35.90
N ARG A 6 -1.01 -13.07 35.81
CA ARG A 6 0.45 -13.22 35.81
C ARG A 6 0.97 -13.11 34.39
N VAL A 7 1.66 -12.03 34.07
CA VAL A 7 2.48 -11.95 32.86
C VAL A 7 3.70 -12.86 33.03
N LYS A 8 3.87 -13.85 32.16
CA LYS A 8 5.06 -14.70 32.08
C LYS A 8 5.98 -14.21 30.96
N THR A 9 6.94 -13.37 31.30
CA THR A 9 8.13 -13.19 30.45
C THR A 9 8.93 -14.50 30.45
N GLN A 10 9.22 -15.09 29.28
CA GLN A 10 9.98 -16.34 29.20
C GLN A 10 11.48 -16.16 29.49
N LYS A 11 11.84 -15.91 30.76
CA LYS A 11 13.24 -15.86 31.20
C LYS A 11 14.00 -17.14 30.86
N SER A 12 15.32 -17.04 30.68
CA SER A 12 16.18 -18.14 30.27
C SER A 12 16.29 -19.21 31.38
N GLY A 13 15.48 -20.27 31.28
CA GLY A 13 15.54 -21.42 32.19
C GLY A 13 15.07 -22.73 31.55
N THR A 14 16.03 -23.65 31.34
CA THR A 14 15.89 -25.12 31.30
C THR A 14 14.71 -25.73 30.52
N GLY A 15 14.84 -25.74 29.20
CA GLY A 15 14.27 -26.75 28.29
C GLY A 15 15.31 -27.03 27.21
N ALA A 16 15.54 -28.29 26.83
CA ALA A 16 16.71 -28.70 26.06
C ALA A 16 16.63 -28.40 24.54
N THR A 17 16.53 -27.13 24.18
CA THR A 17 17.04 -26.60 22.89
C THR A 17 18.36 -25.91 23.17
N ALA A 18 19.41 -26.20 22.38
CA ALA A 18 20.73 -25.66 22.62
C ALA A 18 20.68 -24.11 22.64
N THR A 19 21.02 -23.50 23.78
CA THR A 19 20.96 -22.05 23.95
C THR A 19 21.98 -21.37 23.03
N VAL A 20 21.48 -20.88 21.90
CA VAL A 20 22.27 -20.19 20.88
C VAL A 20 22.94 -18.97 21.50
N SER A 21 24.25 -18.84 21.26
CA SER A 21 24.99 -17.71 21.81
C SER A 21 24.50 -16.38 21.22
N PRO A 22 24.46 -15.28 21.99
CA PRO A 22 24.07 -13.97 21.44
C PRO A 22 24.92 -13.55 20.21
N LYS A 23 26.18 -13.98 20.16
CA LYS A 23 27.09 -13.78 19.02
C LYS A 23 26.65 -14.55 17.78
N GLU A 24 26.25 -15.80 17.91
CA GLU A 24 25.72 -16.61 16.79
C GLU A 24 24.40 -16.02 16.27
N MET A 25 23.50 -15.58 17.16
CA MET A 25 22.26 -14.91 16.76
C MET A 25 22.56 -13.61 16.00
N LEU A 26 23.47 -12.76 16.50
CA LEU A 26 23.85 -11.51 15.83
C LEU A 26 24.51 -11.73 14.46
N ASN A 27 25.20 -12.86 14.25
CA ASN A 27 25.73 -13.24 12.94
C ASN A 27 24.59 -13.58 11.97
N LEU A 28 23.61 -14.41 12.36
CA LEU A 28 22.45 -14.74 11.53
C LEU A 28 21.61 -13.51 11.18
N ILE A 29 21.43 -12.60 12.15
CA ILE A 29 20.78 -11.31 11.94
C ILE A 29 21.56 -10.42 10.95
N SER A 30 22.90 -10.47 10.98
CA SER A 30 23.74 -9.74 10.03
C SER A 30 23.61 -10.30 8.60
N GLU A 31 23.62 -11.62 8.46
CA GLU A 31 23.41 -12.34 7.21
C GLU A 31 22.02 -12.00 6.61
N LEU A 32 20.97 -12.07 7.43
CA LEU A 32 19.60 -11.73 7.03
C LEU A 32 19.48 -10.26 6.58
N LEU A 33 20.07 -9.31 7.33
CA LEU A 33 20.05 -7.89 6.97
C LEU A 33 20.75 -7.64 5.64
N GLN A 34 21.93 -8.24 5.42
CA GLN A 34 22.67 -8.12 4.16
C GLN A 34 21.87 -8.70 2.98
N LYS A 35 21.30 -9.89 3.17
CA LYS A 35 20.48 -10.55 2.14
C LYS A 35 19.25 -9.72 1.77
N CYS A 36 18.48 -9.25 2.76
CA CYS A 36 17.25 -8.51 2.49
C CYS A 36 17.47 -7.04 2.04
N SER A 37 18.69 -6.51 2.22
CA SER A 37 19.12 -5.19 1.72
C SER A 37 19.79 -5.25 0.34
N SER A 38 19.97 -6.44 -0.22
CA SER A 38 20.43 -6.61 -1.60
C SER A 38 19.38 -6.07 -2.59
N PRO A 39 19.81 -5.47 -3.72
CA PRO A 39 18.89 -4.96 -4.74
C PRO A 39 17.93 -6.06 -5.24
N PRO A 40 16.79 -5.70 -5.85
CA PRO A 40 15.88 -6.68 -6.46
C PRO A 40 16.65 -7.61 -7.40
N PRO A 41 16.43 -8.94 -7.33
CA PRO A 41 17.09 -9.87 -8.23
C PRO A 41 16.57 -9.68 -9.66
N GLY A 42 17.29 -10.22 -10.64
CA GLY A 42 16.84 -10.17 -12.03
C GLY A 42 15.46 -10.85 -12.21
N PRO A 43 14.65 -10.43 -13.20
CA PRO A 43 13.33 -10.99 -13.43
C PRO A 43 13.33 -12.52 -13.46
N GLY A 44 12.38 -13.13 -12.76
CA GLY A 44 12.28 -14.59 -12.64
C GLY A 44 13.18 -15.24 -11.59
N LYS A 45 13.97 -14.48 -10.81
CA LYS A 45 14.77 -14.99 -9.67
C LYS A 45 14.22 -14.65 -8.28
N GLU A 46 13.01 -14.08 -8.23
CA GLU A 46 12.39 -13.60 -6.98
C GLU A 46 11.92 -14.75 -6.08
N TRP A 47 11.47 -15.87 -6.66
CA TRP A 47 11.10 -17.07 -5.90
C TRP A 47 12.31 -17.66 -5.17
N GLU A 48 13.45 -17.80 -5.84
CA GLU A 48 14.69 -18.30 -5.24
C GLU A 48 15.22 -17.34 -4.17
N GLU A 49 15.06 -16.02 -4.34
CA GLU A 49 15.37 -15.07 -3.28
C GLU A 49 14.41 -15.23 -2.08
N TYR A 50 13.10 -15.36 -2.32
CA TYR A 50 12.10 -15.57 -1.28
C TYR A 50 12.41 -16.83 -0.45
N VAL A 51 12.66 -17.97 -1.09
CA VAL A 51 13.01 -19.24 -0.41
C VAL A 51 14.32 -19.11 0.38
N GLN A 52 15.33 -18.40 -0.16
CA GLN A 52 16.57 -18.13 0.57
C GLN A 52 16.35 -17.25 1.82
N ILE A 53 15.51 -16.21 1.73
CA ILE A 53 15.16 -15.36 2.88
C ILE A 53 14.34 -16.16 3.89
N ARG A 54 13.34 -16.95 3.45
CA ARG A 54 12.52 -17.83 4.29
C ARG A 54 13.39 -18.82 5.07
N SER A 55 14.35 -19.47 4.40
CA SER A 55 15.29 -20.40 5.04
C SER A 55 16.12 -19.74 6.16
N LEU A 56 16.60 -18.50 5.96
CA LEU A 56 17.30 -17.74 7.00
C LEU A 56 16.38 -17.32 8.16
N VAL A 57 15.16 -16.87 7.85
CA VAL A 57 14.14 -16.53 8.86
C VAL A 57 13.79 -17.74 9.70
N GLU A 58 13.49 -18.89 9.09
CA GLU A 58 13.17 -20.13 9.80
C GLU A 58 14.34 -20.66 10.64
N LYS A 59 15.58 -20.52 10.15
CA LYS A 59 16.80 -20.82 10.92
C LYS A 59 16.93 -19.94 12.16
N ILE A 60 16.49 -18.67 12.10
CA ILE A 60 16.44 -17.75 13.25
C ILE A 60 15.28 -18.11 14.19
N ARG A 61 14.05 -18.29 13.67
CA ARG A 61 12.86 -18.64 14.46
C ARG A 61 13.04 -19.92 15.26
N LYS A 62 13.58 -20.99 14.65
CA LYS A 62 13.92 -22.27 15.32
C LYS A 62 14.98 -22.14 16.43
N LYS A 63 15.68 -21.01 16.51
CA LYS A 63 16.67 -20.66 17.54
C LYS A 63 16.12 -19.66 18.58
N GLN A 64 14.85 -19.28 18.46
CA GLN A 64 14.12 -18.38 19.34
C GLN A 64 12.96 -19.12 20.02
N LYS A 65 12.18 -18.42 20.86
CA LYS A 65 11.13 -19.02 21.70
C LYS A 65 9.69 -18.66 21.28
N GLY A 66 9.50 -18.24 20.03
CA GLY A 66 8.25 -17.63 19.58
C GLY A 66 8.05 -16.24 20.20
N LEU A 67 6.80 -15.89 20.52
CA LEU A 67 6.46 -14.62 21.19
C LEU A 67 7.13 -14.51 22.57
N SER A 68 7.80 -13.39 22.83
CA SER A 68 8.52 -13.11 24.08
C SER A 68 7.59 -12.95 25.29
N VAL A 69 6.35 -12.52 25.03
CA VAL A 69 5.29 -12.32 26.02
C VAL A 69 4.05 -13.07 25.59
N VAL A 70 3.69 -14.06 26.41
CA VAL A 70 2.45 -14.85 26.30
C VAL A 70 1.64 -14.66 27.58
N PHE A 71 0.33 -14.51 27.44
CA PHE A 71 -0.58 -14.32 28.55
C PHE A 71 -1.16 -15.66 29.03
N ASP A 72 -1.37 -15.80 30.33
CA ASP A 72 -1.98 -17.00 30.92
C ASP A 72 -3.51 -16.98 30.67
N GLY A 73 -4.05 -17.94 29.93
CA GLY A 73 -5.49 -18.04 29.63
C GLY A 73 -5.80 -18.01 28.14
N LYS A 74 -7.08 -17.92 27.79
CA LYS A 74 -7.56 -17.77 26.41
C LYS A 74 -7.88 -16.31 26.08
N ARG A 75 -8.05 -15.99 24.79
CA ARG A 75 -8.38 -14.64 24.31
C ARG A 75 -9.71 -14.13 24.88
N ASP A 76 -10.70 -15.01 25.01
CA ASP A 76 -12.04 -14.73 25.52
C ASP A 76 -12.10 -14.45 27.02
N ASP A 77 -11.13 -14.95 27.81
CA ASP A 77 -11.01 -14.63 29.24
C ASP A 77 -10.77 -13.12 29.49
N TYR A 78 -10.29 -12.37 28.48
CA TYR A 78 -9.87 -10.97 28.60
C TYR A 78 -10.91 -9.93 28.14
N PHE A 79 -11.93 -10.33 27.37
CA PHE A 79 -12.95 -9.38 26.88
C PHE A 79 -13.71 -8.63 27.99
N PRO A 80 -14.06 -9.23 29.15
CA PRO A 80 -14.68 -8.49 30.25
C PRO A 80 -13.81 -7.34 30.78
N GLU A 81 -12.49 -7.49 30.74
CA GLU A 81 -11.54 -6.48 31.22
C GLU A 81 -11.31 -5.38 30.18
N LEU A 82 -11.32 -5.72 28.87
CA LEU A 82 -11.41 -4.74 27.77
C LEU A 82 -12.68 -3.89 27.87
N ILE A 83 -13.86 -4.52 27.98
CA ILE A 83 -15.15 -3.81 28.06
C ILE A 83 -15.14 -2.86 29.26
N LYS A 84 -14.77 -3.36 30.45
CA LYS A 84 -14.66 -2.53 31.65
C LYS A 84 -13.73 -1.32 31.45
N TRP A 85 -12.53 -1.54 30.92
CA TRP A 85 -11.56 -0.47 30.67
C TRP A 85 -12.06 0.55 29.66
N ALA A 86 -12.75 0.11 28.60
CA ALA A 86 -13.37 0.99 27.61
C ALA A 86 -14.49 1.84 28.25
N THR A 87 -15.38 1.24 29.06
CA THR A 87 -16.43 1.95 29.81
C THR A 87 -15.83 2.99 30.77
N GLU A 88 -14.80 2.62 31.54
CA GLU A 88 -14.12 3.52 32.50
C GLU A 88 -13.45 4.74 31.84
N ASN A 89 -13.29 4.74 30.52
CA ASN A 89 -12.71 5.82 29.73
C ASN A 89 -13.71 6.45 28.72
N GLY A 90 -15.01 6.16 28.84
CA GLY A 90 -16.07 6.85 28.10
C GLY A 90 -16.41 6.32 26.71
N ALA A 91 -15.94 5.11 26.34
CA ALA A 91 -16.40 4.44 25.13
C ALA A 91 -17.80 3.82 25.33
N SER A 92 -18.56 3.74 24.23
CA SER A 92 -19.78 2.93 24.13
C SER A 92 -19.48 1.46 24.42
N THR A 93 -20.25 0.82 25.29
CA THR A 93 -20.08 -0.61 25.64
C THR A 93 -21.42 -1.34 25.83
N GLU A 94 -22.52 -0.71 25.41
CA GLU A 94 -23.89 -1.24 25.51
C GLU A 94 -24.47 -1.50 24.10
N GLY A 95 -25.42 -2.44 24.02
CA GLY A 95 -26.09 -2.78 22.76
C GLY A 95 -25.37 -3.81 21.89
N PHE A 96 -24.17 -4.23 22.26
CA PHE A 96 -23.42 -5.32 21.63
C PHE A 96 -22.62 -6.15 22.64
N GLU A 97 -22.21 -7.35 22.23
CA GLU A 97 -21.25 -8.20 22.94
C GLU A 97 -20.20 -8.76 21.97
N ILE A 98 -19.05 -9.20 22.48
CA ILE A 98 -18.01 -9.84 21.67
C ILE A 98 -18.33 -11.34 21.58
N ALA A 99 -18.46 -11.87 20.36
CA ALA A 99 -18.78 -13.26 20.09
C ALA A 99 -17.77 -13.88 19.12
N ASN A 100 -17.62 -15.21 19.13
CA ASN A 100 -16.83 -15.92 18.13
C ASN A 100 -17.76 -16.48 17.04
N PHE A 101 -17.51 -16.10 15.80
CA PHE A 101 -18.17 -16.58 14.60
C PHE A 101 -17.30 -17.63 13.90
N GLU A 102 -17.92 -18.47 13.07
CA GLU A 102 -17.25 -19.61 12.43
C GLU A 102 -16.33 -19.18 11.28
N GLU A 103 -16.73 -18.17 10.50
CA GLU A 103 -16.00 -17.71 9.32
C GLU A 103 -14.98 -16.62 9.64
N GLU A 104 -15.37 -15.56 10.37
CA GLU A 104 -14.51 -14.39 10.62
C GLU A 104 -13.83 -14.40 12.01
N GLY A 105 -14.08 -15.42 12.83
CA GLY A 105 -13.60 -15.49 14.20
C GLY A 105 -14.28 -14.48 15.13
N PHE A 106 -13.53 -13.83 16.01
CA PHE A 106 -14.13 -12.90 16.99
C PHE A 106 -14.61 -11.60 16.35
N GLY A 107 -15.91 -11.33 16.50
CA GLY A 107 -16.59 -10.12 16.03
C GLY A 107 -17.48 -9.48 17.10
N LEU A 108 -18.14 -8.35 16.76
CA LEU A 108 -19.22 -7.79 17.57
C LEU A 108 -20.57 -8.39 17.16
N LYS A 109 -21.45 -8.66 18.14
CA LYS A 109 -22.81 -9.15 17.95
C LYS A 109 -23.80 -8.23 18.64
N ALA A 110 -24.87 -7.84 17.97
CA ALA A 110 -25.88 -6.96 18.55
C ALA A 110 -26.66 -7.67 19.67
N THR A 111 -26.89 -6.99 20.80
CA THR A 111 -27.71 -7.50 21.92
C THR A 111 -29.10 -6.87 21.98
N ARG A 112 -29.35 -5.87 21.11
CA ARG A 112 -30.64 -5.24 20.83
C ARG A 112 -30.79 -5.02 19.32
N GLU A 113 -31.93 -4.49 18.89
CA GLU A 113 -32.03 -3.90 17.56
C GLU A 113 -31.21 -2.60 17.49
N ILE A 114 -30.44 -2.44 16.41
CA ILE A 114 -29.66 -1.26 16.05
C ILE A 114 -30.12 -0.85 14.64
N LYS A 115 -30.53 0.40 14.44
CA LYS A 115 -31.00 0.89 13.14
C LYS A 115 -29.86 1.39 12.27
N ALA A 116 -30.01 1.30 10.95
CA ALA A 116 -29.14 1.98 10.00
C ALA A 116 -29.00 3.46 10.37
N GLU A 117 -27.80 4.02 10.21
CA GLU A 117 -27.43 5.39 10.60
C GLU A 117 -27.45 5.69 12.12
N GLU A 118 -27.79 4.72 12.99
CA GLU A 118 -27.71 4.88 14.44
C GLU A 118 -26.24 4.93 14.91
N LEU A 119 -25.87 5.98 15.65
CA LEU A 119 -24.58 6.06 16.36
C LEU A 119 -24.57 5.09 17.54
N PHE A 120 -24.12 3.87 17.29
CA PHE A 120 -24.10 2.79 18.29
C PHE A 120 -22.73 2.60 18.95
N LEU A 121 -21.63 3.06 18.31
CA LEU A 121 -20.28 2.87 18.81
C LEU A 121 -19.42 4.13 18.69
N TRP A 122 -18.78 4.55 19.80
CA TRP A 122 -17.76 5.60 19.83
C TRP A 122 -16.58 5.24 20.76
N VAL A 123 -15.37 5.70 20.39
CA VAL A 123 -14.11 5.42 21.10
C VAL A 123 -13.29 6.71 21.28
N PRO A 124 -13.21 7.29 22.49
CA PRO A 124 -12.40 8.49 22.77
C PRO A 124 -10.90 8.30 22.49
N ARG A 125 -10.22 9.37 21.99
CA ARG A 125 -8.79 9.33 21.60
C ARG A 125 -7.89 8.68 22.64
N LYS A 126 -8.14 8.93 23.92
CA LYS A 126 -7.38 8.40 25.05
C LYS A 126 -7.17 6.88 24.98
N LEU A 127 -8.13 6.12 24.43
CA LEU A 127 -8.06 4.67 24.32
C LEU A 127 -7.19 4.19 23.15
N LEU A 128 -6.97 5.02 22.14
CA LEU A 128 -6.23 4.64 20.93
C LEU A 128 -4.74 4.49 21.22
N MET A 129 -4.06 3.63 20.46
CA MET A 129 -2.61 3.62 20.36
C MET A 129 -2.20 4.35 19.08
N THR A 130 -1.51 5.48 19.19
CA THR A 130 -1.18 6.38 18.09
C THR A 130 0.33 6.55 17.91
N VAL A 131 0.76 7.16 16.81
CA VAL A 131 2.17 7.58 16.66
C VAL A 131 2.54 8.63 17.72
N GLU A 132 1.59 9.42 18.20
CA GLU A 132 1.73 10.41 19.28
C GLU A 132 1.93 9.74 20.64
N SER A 133 1.13 8.74 21.00
CA SER A 133 1.33 7.97 22.24
C SER A 133 2.64 7.18 22.18
N ALA A 134 3.04 6.69 21.00
CA ALA A 134 4.34 6.05 20.80
C ALA A 134 5.52 7.00 21.09
N LYS A 135 5.49 8.24 20.59
CA LYS A 135 6.49 9.29 20.86
C LYS A 135 6.59 9.62 22.36
N ASN A 136 5.46 9.58 23.07
CA ASN A 136 5.37 9.89 24.50
C ASN A 136 5.63 8.67 25.42
N SER A 137 5.79 7.47 24.85
CA SER A 137 6.07 6.22 25.58
C SER A 137 7.57 6.01 25.85
N VAL A 138 7.91 4.84 26.43
CA VAL A 138 9.31 4.39 26.57
C VAL A 138 10.07 4.33 25.22
N LEU A 139 9.35 4.19 24.10
CA LEU A 139 9.92 4.20 22.75
C LEU A 139 10.44 5.57 22.30
N GLY A 140 9.94 6.67 22.89
CA GLY A 140 10.24 8.05 22.46
C GLY A 140 11.72 8.39 22.37
N SER A 141 12.52 7.85 23.30
CA SER A 141 13.98 8.04 23.32
C SER A 141 14.66 7.43 22.09
N LEU A 142 14.18 6.29 21.59
CA LEU A 142 14.70 5.68 20.35
C LEU A 142 14.07 6.33 19.11
N TYR A 143 12.77 6.61 19.12
CA TYR A 143 12.05 7.31 18.05
C TYR A 143 12.76 8.63 17.66
N SER A 144 13.25 9.41 18.62
CA SER A 144 13.94 10.68 18.34
C SER A 144 15.27 10.54 17.58
N GLN A 145 15.84 9.33 17.49
CA GLN A 145 17.14 9.06 16.84
C GLN A 145 17.03 8.19 15.58
N ASP A 146 16.00 7.33 15.51
CA ASP A 146 15.83 6.38 14.41
C ASP A 146 15.00 6.96 13.25
N ARG A 147 15.63 7.05 12.07
CA ARG A 147 15.01 7.62 10.86
C ARG A 147 13.86 6.77 10.31
N ILE A 148 13.89 5.45 10.51
CA ILE A 148 12.82 4.57 10.03
C ILE A 148 11.57 4.75 10.90
N LEU A 149 11.73 4.83 12.23
CA LEU A 149 10.61 5.14 13.13
C LEU A 149 9.98 6.51 12.82
N GLN A 150 10.79 7.53 12.52
CA GLN A 150 10.30 8.87 12.15
C GLN A 150 9.56 8.91 10.81
N ALA A 151 10.03 8.16 9.81
CA ALA A 151 9.42 8.15 8.48
C ALA A 151 8.23 7.18 8.35
N MET A 152 8.16 6.13 9.18
CA MET A 152 7.22 5.02 9.03
C MET A 152 6.36 4.84 10.28
N GLY A 153 5.25 5.59 10.35
CA GLY A 153 4.32 5.58 11.48
C GLY A 153 3.75 4.18 11.81
N ASN A 154 3.55 3.33 10.80
CA ASN A 154 3.12 1.95 10.96
C ASN A 154 4.17 1.08 11.68
N ILE A 155 5.46 1.26 11.39
CA ILE A 155 6.55 0.60 12.12
C ILE A 155 6.63 1.13 13.56
N THR A 156 6.45 2.44 13.75
CA THR A 156 6.38 3.05 15.09
C THR A 156 5.23 2.50 15.92
N LEU A 157 4.03 2.30 15.34
CA LEU A 157 2.94 1.60 16.02
C LEU A 157 3.30 0.16 16.38
N ALA A 158 3.97 -0.58 15.51
CA ALA A 158 4.37 -1.97 15.79
C ALA A 158 5.35 -2.04 16.98
N PHE A 159 6.32 -1.14 17.05
CA PHE A 159 7.22 -1.06 18.22
C PHE A 159 6.54 -0.54 19.47
N HIS A 160 5.59 0.39 19.37
CA HIS A 160 4.80 0.86 20.51
C HIS A 160 3.98 -0.30 21.09
N LEU A 161 3.29 -1.06 20.24
CA LEU A 161 2.52 -2.24 20.60
C LEU A 161 3.39 -3.29 21.32
N LEU A 162 4.62 -3.55 20.84
CA LEU A 162 5.55 -4.46 21.52
C LEU A 162 6.05 -3.93 22.87
N CYS A 163 6.37 -2.64 22.96
CA CYS A 163 6.80 -2.03 24.22
C CYS A 163 5.71 -2.12 25.29
N GLU A 164 4.46 -1.81 24.92
CA GLU A 164 3.31 -1.86 25.82
C GLU A 164 2.89 -3.30 26.14
N ARG A 165 2.95 -4.24 25.18
CA ARG A 165 2.72 -5.68 25.43
C ARG A 165 3.66 -6.23 26.50
N ALA A 166 4.91 -5.78 26.51
CA ALA A 166 5.92 -6.20 27.46
C ALA A 166 5.93 -5.40 28.78
N ASN A 167 5.02 -4.43 28.95
CA ASN A 167 4.81 -3.68 30.17
C ASN A 167 3.58 -4.21 30.94
N PRO A 168 3.74 -4.94 32.07
CA PRO A 168 2.62 -5.47 32.84
C PRO A 168 1.71 -4.41 33.48
N ASN A 169 2.10 -3.13 33.45
CA ASN A 169 1.30 -2.00 33.93
C ASN A 169 0.92 -1.05 32.78
N SER A 170 0.92 -1.51 31.53
CA SER A 170 0.50 -0.69 30.40
C SER A 170 -0.97 -0.29 30.53
N PHE A 171 -1.27 0.98 30.21
CA PHE A 171 -2.64 1.47 30.11
C PHE A 171 -3.47 0.69 29.06
N TRP A 172 -2.83 0.27 27.97
CA TRP A 172 -3.48 -0.48 26.88
C TRP A 172 -3.45 -2.00 27.08
N LEU A 173 -2.99 -2.51 28.23
CA LEU A 173 -2.91 -3.96 28.47
C LEU A 173 -4.26 -4.69 28.24
N PRO A 174 -5.43 -4.16 28.68
CA PRO A 174 -6.72 -4.80 28.41
C PRO A 174 -7.01 -5.00 26.91
N TYR A 175 -6.65 -4.03 26.07
CA TYR A 175 -6.73 -4.16 24.61
C TYR A 175 -5.71 -5.18 24.07
N ILE A 176 -4.44 -5.07 24.47
CA ILE A 176 -3.35 -5.92 23.94
C ILE A 176 -3.55 -7.41 24.29
N GLN A 177 -4.18 -7.72 25.43
CA GLN A 177 -4.54 -9.09 25.80
C GLN A 177 -5.68 -9.68 24.96
N THR A 178 -6.52 -8.83 24.36
CA THR A 178 -7.63 -9.23 23.48
C THR A 178 -7.27 -9.27 21.99
N LEU A 179 -6.04 -8.97 21.60
CA LEU A 179 -5.58 -9.12 20.22
C LEU A 179 -5.42 -10.61 19.84
N PRO A 180 -5.56 -10.96 18.54
CA PRO A 180 -5.14 -12.27 18.03
C PRO A 180 -3.67 -12.56 18.38
N SER A 181 -3.33 -13.83 18.64
CA SER A 181 -1.93 -14.24 18.83
C SER A 181 -1.24 -14.63 17.52
N GLU A 182 -2.03 -14.96 16.49
CA GLU A 182 -1.61 -15.29 15.13
C GLU A 182 -2.57 -14.61 14.14
N TYR A 183 -2.18 -14.52 12.88
CA TYR A 183 -2.92 -13.86 11.79
C TYR A 183 -2.69 -14.62 10.49
N ASP A 184 -3.64 -14.59 9.58
CA ASP A 184 -3.56 -15.29 8.29
C ASP A 184 -3.00 -14.38 7.18
N THR A 185 -2.06 -13.49 7.51
CA THR A 185 -1.31 -12.71 6.51
C THR A 185 -0.24 -13.61 5.83
N PRO A 186 0.24 -13.29 4.62
CA PRO A 186 1.25 -14.10 3.92
C PRO A 186 2.59 -14.28 4.66
N LEU A 187 2.82 -13.56 5.77
CA LEU A 187 3.93 -13.78 6.71
C LEU A 187 3.78 -15.08 7.53
N TYR A 188 2.58 -15.67 7.56
CA TYR A 188 2.24 -16.91 8.27
C TYR A 188 2.03 -18.10 7.35
N PHE A 189 1.93 -17.89 6.04
CA PHE A 189 1.79 -18.96 5.06
C PHE A 189 3.03 -19.86 5.02
N GLU A 190 2.82 -21.14 4.74
CA GLU A 190 3.88 -22.08 4.39
C GLU A 190 4.39 -21.89 2.95
N GLU A 191 5.58 -22.44 2.65
CA GLU A 191 6.22 -22.27 1.35
C GLU A 191 5.33 -22.79 0.21
N ASP A 192 4.74 -23.97 0.38
CA ASP A 192 3.83 -24.61 -0.57
C ASP A 192 2.50 -23.82 -0.73
N GLU A 193 2.07 -23.10 0.31
CA GLU A 193 0.87 -22.26 0.29
C GLU A 193 1.11 -21.00 -0.56
N VAL A 194 2.28 -20.35 -0.39
CA VAL A 194 2.71 -19.24 -1.26
C VAL A 194 3.02 -19.73 -2.68
N GLN A 195 3.43 -20.98 -2.86
CA GLN A 195 3.69 -21.57 -4.18
C GLN A 195 2.45 -21.56 -5.08
N TYR A 196 1.24 -21.64 -4.52
CA TYR A 196 0.00 -21.53 -5.28
C TYR A 196 -0.19 -20.18 -5.97
N LEU A 197 0.48 -19.11 -5.51
CA LEU A 197 0.47 -17.78 -6.12
C LEU A 197 1.51 -17.63 -7.26
N GLN A 198 2.24 -18.67 -7.65
CA GLN A 198 3.22 -18.52 -8.73
C GLN A 198 2.55 -18.10 -10.06
N SER A 199 3.13 -17.08 -10.70
CA SER A 199 2.61 -16.39 -11.88
C SER A 199 1.33 -15.56 -11.68
N THR A 200 0.96 -15.21 -10.44
CA THR A 200 -0.05 -14.17 -10.16
C THR A 200 0.57 -12.77 -10.14
N GLN A 201 -0.27 -11.74 -10.05
CA GLN A 201 0.18 -10.37 -9.81
C GLN A 201 0.50 -10.13 -8.33
N ALA A 202 -0.29 -10.72 -7.43
CA ALA A 202 -0.16 -10.55 -5.98
C ALA A 202 1.16 -11.11 -5.39
N ILE A 203 1.78 -12.12 -6.00
CA ILE A 203 2.98 -12.77 -5.42
C ILE A 203 4.18 -11.82 -5.26
N HIS A 204 4.33 -10.83 -6.14
CA HIS A 204 5.38 -9.81 -6.02
C HIS A 204 5.23 -8.98 -4.75
N ASP A 205 3.99 -8.66 -4.37
CA ASP A 205 3.68 -7.90 -3.17
C ASP A 205 3.87 -8.78 -1.90
N VAL A 206 3.60 -10.09 -1.98
CA VAL A 206 3.95 -11.08 -0.94
C VAL A 206 5.47 -11.18 -0.73
N PHE A 207 6.25 -11.32 -1.81
CA PHE A 207 7.72 -11.34 -1.72
C PHE A 207 8.26 -10.05 -1.11
N SER A 208 7.73 -8.90 -1.55
CA SER A 208 8.07 -7.58 -1.01
C SER A 208 7.77 -7.50 0.50
N GLN A 209 6.56 -7.90 0.93
CA GLN A 209 6.18 -7.91 2.34
C GLN A 209 7.13 -8.78 3.19
N TYR A 210 7.45 -10.00 2.74
CA TYR A 210 8.33 -10.91 3.47
C TYR A 210 9.76 -10.37 3.56
N LYS A 211 10.34 -9.91 2.44
CA LYS A 211 11.69 -9.30 2.39
C LYS A 211 11.77 -8.01 3.21
N ASN A 212 10.73 -7.18 3.21
CA ASN A 212 10.68 -5.94 3.98
C ASN A 212 10.58 -6.23 5.49
N THR A 213 9.70 -7.14 5.91
CA THR A 213 9.54 -7.55 7.32
C THR A 213 10.84 -8.17 7.85
N ALA A 214 11.47 -9.06 7.08
CA ALA A 214 12.75 -9.65 7.44
C ALA A 214 13.90 -8.62 7.53
N ARG A 215 13.97 -7.67 6.59
CA ARG A 215 14.95 -6.56 6.63
C ARG A 215 14.77 -5.68 7.87
N GLN A 216 13.53 -5.26 8.14
CA GLN A 216 13.21 -4.38 9.25
C GLN A 216 13.46 -5.07 10.59
N TYR A 217 13.04 -6.33 10.76
CA TYR A 217 13.37 -7.13 11.93
C TYR A 217 14.89 -7.19 12.18
N ALA A 218 15.67 -7.53 11.15
CA ALA A 218 17.12 -7.66 11.29
C ALA A 218 17.82 -6.31 11.57
N TYR A 219 17.31 -5.22 10.99
CA TYR A 219 17.75 -3.86 11.28
C TYR A 219 17.48 -3.48 12.74
N PHE A 220 16.23 -3.57 13.18
CA PHE A 220 15.84 -3.17 14.53
C PHE A 220 16.42 -4.09 15.60
N TYR A 221 16.64 -5.38 15.32
CA TYR A 221 17.35 -6.26 16.25
C TYR A 221 18.77 -5.71 16.52
N LYS A 222 19.50 -5.28 15.47
CA LYS A 222 20.79 -4.62 15.66
C LYS A 222 20.66 -3.31 16.43
N VAL A 223 19.76 -2.42 16.03
CA VAL A 223 19.55 -1.12 16.70
C VAL A 223 19.22 -1.30 18.18
N ILE A 224 18.30 -2.20 18.52
CA ILE A 224 17.93 -2.49 19.92
C ILE A 224 19.14 -3.02 20.70
N GLN A 225 19.95 -3.90 20.10
CA GLN A 225 21.11 -4.48 20.77
C GLN A 225 22.30 -3.51 20.91
N THR A 226 22.50 -2.54 20.00
CA THR A 226 23.66 -1.63 20.04
C THR A 226 23.37 -0.19 20.48
N HIS A 227 22.17 0.35 20.25
CA HIS A 227 21.91 1.77 20.45
C HIS A 227 21.63 2.11 21.93
N PRO A 228 22.25 3.16 22.51
CA PRO A 228 22.10 3.49 23.93
C PRO A 228 20.66 3.83 24.30
N ASN A 229 19.92 4.54 23.45
CA ASN A 229 18.53 4.92 23.71
C ASN A 229 17.54 3.73 23.69
N ALA A 230 17.97 2.55 23.24
CA ALA A 230 17.19 1.31 23.32
C ALA A 230 17.38 0.56 24.65
N SER A 231 18.32 0.98 25.52
CA SER A 231 18.69 0.29 26.76
C SER A 231 17.55 0.11 27.77
N LYS A 232 16.55 1.00 27.75
CA LYS A 232 15.37 0.95 28.63
C LYS A 232 14.16 0.23 28.02
N LEU A 233 14.24 -0.19 26.76
CA LEU A 233 13.14 -0.89 26.10
C LEU A 233 13.07 -2.34 26.62
N PRO A 234 11.87 -2.88 26.91
CA PRO A 234 11.76 -4.29 27.30
C PRO A 234 12.20 -5.24 26.18
N LEU A 235 12.20 -4.78 24.92
CA LEU A 235 12.74 -5.48 23.76
C LEU A 235 14.26 -5.74 23.85
N LYS A 236 14.98 -5.07 24.75
CA LYS A 236 16.42 -5.29 24.97
C LYS A 236 16.69 -6.71 25.48
N ASP A 237 15.83 -7.21 26.37
CA ASP A 237 15.93 -8.52 27.00
C ASP A 237 15.40 -9.64 26.09
N SER A 238 14.39 -9.36 25.26
CA SER A 238 13.89 -10.29 24.24
C SER A 238 13.16 -9.56 23.13
N PHE A 239 13.58 -9.85 21.89
CA PHE A 239 12.94 -9.42 20.65
C PHE A 239 13.17 -10.50 19.59
N THR A 240 12.10 -11.24 19.27
CA THR A 240 12.14 -12.35 18.30
C THR A 240 11.56 -11.93 16.95
N TYR A 241 11.79 -12.75 15.92
CA TYR A 241 11.13 -12.55 14.64
C TYR A 241 9.60 -12.70 14.78
N ASP A 242 9.14 -13.62 15.62
CA ASP A 242 7.70 -13.82 15.85
C ASP A 242 7.06 -12.62 16.56
N ASP A 243 7.76 -11.95 17.49
CA ASP A 243 7.30 -10.66 18.06
C ASP A 243 7.10 -9.62 16.95
N TYR A 244 8.10 -9.44 16.08
CA TYR A 244 8.03 -8.43 15.02
C TYR A 244 6.95 -8.76 13.99
N ARG A 245 6.87 -10.02 13.54
CA ARG A 245 5.85 -10.52 12.62
C ARG A 245 4.44 -10.33 13.18
N TRP A 246 4.21 -10.67 14.46
CA TRP A 246 2.94 -10.44 15.14
C TRP A 246 2.60 -8.95 15.21
N ALA A 247 3.57 -8.09 15.56
CA ALA A 247 3.34 -6.66 15.70
C ALA A 247 3.01 -5.97 14.38
N VAL A 248 3.76 -6.26 13.30
CA VAL A 248 3.43 -5.68 11.98
C VAL A 248 2.12 -6.23 11.41
N SER A 249 1.77 -7.49 11.72
CA SER A 249 0.48 -8.08 11.31
C SER A 249 -0.68 -7.46 12.08
N SER A 250 -0.53 -7.26 13.40
CA SER A 250 -1.48 -6.53 14.23
C SER A 250 -1.73 -5.12 13.69
N VAL A 251 -0.66 -4.42 13.28
CA VAL A 251 -0.78 -3.07 12.73
C VAL A 251 -1.40 -3.08 11.34
N MET A 252 -0.91 -3.87 10.37
CA MET A 252 -1.44 -3.80 9.01
C MET A 252 -2.92 -4.20 8.91
N THR A 253 -3.36 -5.14 9.74
CA THR A 253 -4.75 -5.63 9.76
C THR A 253 -5.73 -4.70 10.50
N ARG A 254 -5.25 -3.80 11.36
CA ARG A 254 -6.10 -2.99 12.29
C ARG A 254 -5.77 -1.49 12.36
N GLN A 255 -4.76 -0.99 11.65
CA GLN A 255 -4.42 0.44 11.66
C GLN A 255 -5.41 1.28 10.85
N ASN A 256 -5.64 2.49 11.33
CA ASN A 256 -6.53 3.48 10.73
C ASN A 256 -5.81 4.82 10.63
N GLN A 257 -6.18 5.63 9.63
CA GLN A 257 -5.78 7.03 9.59
C GLN A 257 -6.84 7.88 10.31
N ILE A 258 -6.40 8.70 11.25
CA ILE A 258 -7.25 9.66 11.97
C ILE A 258 -6.58 11.04 11.95
N PRO A 259 -7.32 12.14 12.11
CA PRO A 259 -6.71 13.44 12.32
C PRO A 259 -5.91 13.48 13.65
N THR A 260 -4.88 14.33 13.68
CA THR A 260 -4.23 14.76 14.93
C THR A 260 -5.18 15.60 15.78
N GLU A 261 -4.88 15.78 17.07
CA GLU A 261 -5.71 16.55 18.04
C GLU A 261 -6.00 17.99 17.58
N ASP A 262 -5.08 18.59 16.81
CA ASP A 262 -5.19 19.93 16.23
C ASP A 262 -5.91 19.95 14.86
N GLY A 263 -6.36 18.81 14.35
CA GLY A 263 -6.95 18.65 13.01
C GLY A 263 -6.01 18.93 11.83
N SER A 264 -4.73 19.28 12.07
CA SER A 264 -3.83 19.82 11.04
C SER A 264 -3.22 18.76 10.12
N ARG A 265 -3.14 17.52 10.59
CA ARG A 265 -2.44 16.39 9.94
C ARG A 265 -3.21 15.10 10.18
N VAL A 266 -2.80 14.05 9.48
CA VAL A 266 -3.23 12.67 9.77
C VAL A 266 -2.14 11.92 10.53
N THR A 267 -2.55 11.01 11.40
CA THR A 267 -1.70 10.06 12.13
C THR A 267 -2.28 8.65 12.00
N LEU A 268 -1.46 7.63 12.28
CA LEU A 268 -1.91 6.25 12.31
C LEU A 268 -2.30 5.86 13.74
N ALA A 269 -3.40 5.13 13.88
CA ALA A 269 -3.93 4.67 15.15
C ALA A 269 -4.44 3.22 15.10
N LEU A 270 -4.30 2.51 16.22
CA LEU A 270 -5.14 1.35 16.55
C LEU A 270 -6.32 1.85 17.40
N ILE A 271 -7.53 1.38 17.10
CA ILE A 271 -8.79 1.84 17.71
C ILE A 271 -9.45 0.66 18.43
N PRO A 272 -9.18 0.45 19.73
CA PRO A 272 -9.73 -0.68 20.47
C PRO A 272 -11.25 -0.72 20.44
N LEU A 273 -11.81 -1.92 20.57
CA LEU A 273 -13.24 -2.23 20.58
C LEU A 273 -13.93 -2.06 19.21
N TRP A 274 -13.75 -0.92 18.55
CA TRP A 274 -14.24 -0.71 17.18
C TRP A 274 -13.54 -1.66 16.18
N ASP A 275 -12.25 -1.91 16.37
CA ASP A 275 -11.47 -2.86 15.54
C ASP A 275 -11.84 -4.33 15.74
N MET A 276 -12.92 -4.63 16.48
CA MET A 276 -13.54 -5.96 16.57
C MET A 276 -14.73 -6.12 15.59
N CYS A 277 -15.17 -5.06 14.89
CA CYS A 277 -16.16 -5.21 13.82
C CYS A 277 -15.53 -5.88 12.59
N ASN A 278 -16.16 -6.93 12.05
CA ASN A 278 -15.68 -7.60 10.83
C ASN A 278 -16.15 -6.91 9.55
N HIS A 279 -15.60 -7.32 8.40
CA HIS A 279 -15.86 -6.71 7.10
C HIS A 279 -17.15 -7.23 6.43
N THR A 280 -17.94 -6.33 5.85
CA THR A 280 -18.88 -6.64 4.76
C THR A 280 -18.89 -5.54 3.69
N ASN A 281 -19.47 -5.79 2.51
CA ASN A 281 -19.68 -4.79 1.44
C ASN A 281 -20.58 -3.64 1.94
N GLY A 282 -20.29 -2.40 1.53
CA GLY A 282 -21.06 -1.23 1.97
C GLY A 282 -20.37 0.09 1.68
N LEU A 283 -20.62 1.08 2.54
CA LEU A 283 -19.98 2.40 2.53
C LEU A 283 -19.30 2.65 3.88
N ILE A 284 -18.32 3.57 3.92
CA ILE A 284 -17.62 3.90 5.18
C ILE A 284 -18.57 4.68 6.09
N THR A 285 -18.99 4.05 7.19
CA THR A 285 -19.87 4.66 8.22
C THR A 285 -19.14 4.99 9.52
N THR A 286 -17.81 4.99 9.51
CA THR A 286 -16.98 5.42 10.63
C THR A 286 -16.28 6.73 10.29
N GLY A 287 -16.42 7.72 11.18
CA GLY A 287 -15.76 9.01 11.10
C GLY A 287 -14.94 9.33 12.35
N TYR A 288 -14.24 10.47 12.32
CA TYR A 288 -13.58 11.03 13.49
C TYR A 288 -14.23 12.35 13.87
N ASN A 289 -14.82 12.42 15.05
CA ASN A 289 -15.39 13.64 15.61
C ASN A 289 -14.28 14.40 16.35
N LEU A 290 -13.88 15.56 15.80
CA LEU A 290 -12.88 16.45 16.39
C LEU A 290 -13.41 17.29 17.56
N GLU A 291 -14.72 17.50 17.66
CA GLU A 291 -15.32 18.29 18.75
C GLU A 291 -15.37 17.48 20.05
N ASP A 292 -15.73 16.19 19.96
CA ASP A 292 -15.75 15.24 21.08
C ASP A 292 -14.45 14.40 21.22
N ASP A 293 -13.44 14.67 20.39
CA ASP A 293 -12.14 13.97 20.26
C ASP A 293 -12.24 12.42 20.31
N ARG A 294 -13.09 11.86 19.44
CA ARG A 294 -13.41 10.42 19.42
C ARG A 294 -13.68 9.88 18.02
N CYS A 295 -13.43 8.59 17.84
CA CYS A 295 -13.95 7.84 16.70
C CYS A 295 -15.45 7.60 16.90
N GLU A 296 -16.24 7.70 15.84
CA GLU A 296 -17.69 7.45 15.84
C GLU A 296 -18.07 6.55 14.68
N CYS A 297 -18.88 5.52 14.96
CA CYS A 297 -19.38 4.58 13.97
C CYS A 297 -20.91 4.55 14.02
N VAL A 298 -21.55 4.93 12.91
CA VAL A 298 -22.97 4.68 12.71
C VAL A 298 -23.18 3.32 12.06
N ALA A 299 -24.32 2.67 12.31
CA ALA A 299 -24.59 1.36 11.77
C ALA A 299 -24.73 1.41 10.24
N LEU A 300 -24.02 0.52 9.55
CA LEU A 300 -24.04 0.39 8.08
C LEU A 300 -25.43 0.00 7.54
N GLN A 301 -26.19 -0.75 8.33
CA GLN A 301 -27.51 -1.26 8.01
C GLN A 301 -28.26 -1.57 9.32
N ASP A 302 -29.53 -1.97 9.24
CA ASP A 302 -30.26 -2.52 10.38
C ASP A 302 -29.61 -3.84 10.85
N PHE A 303 -29.36 -3.96 12.16
CA PHE A 303 -28.92 -5.20 12.80
C PHE A 303 -29.93 -5.60 13.90
N LYS A 304 -30.42 -6.83 13.87
CA LYS A 304 -31.28 -7.38 14.93
C LYS A 304 -30.46 -7.95 16.07
N ALA A 305 -31.07 -8.05 17.25
CA ALA A 305 -30.47 -8.76 18.39
C ALA A 305 -30.08 -10.20 17.98
N GLY A 306 -28.81 -10.55 18.18
CA GLY A 306 -28.20 -11.82 17.78
C GLY A 306 -27.43 -11.80 16.45
N GLU A 307 -27.56 -10.76 15.62
CA GLU A 307 -26.83 -10.65 14.34
C GLU A 307 -25.40 -10.09 14.56
N GLN A 308 -24.46 -10.49 13.69
CA GLN A 308 -23.09 -9.93 13.68
C GLN A 308 -23.14 -8.48 13.15
N ILE A 309 -22.45 -7.58 13.85
CA ILE A 309 -22.28 -6.18 13.45
C ILE A 309 -21.05 -6.09 12.56
N TYR A 310 -21.26 -5.66 11.33
CA TYR A 310 -20.22 -5.49 10.32
C TYR A 310 -19.99 -4.02 9.96
N ILE A 311 -18.81 -3.72 9.45
CA ILE A 311 -18.45 -2.43 8.87
C ILE A 311 -17.81 -2.61 7.48
N PHE A 312 -17.82 -1.55 6.66
CA PHE A 312 -17.09 -1.54 5.40
C PHE A 312 -15.64 -1.08 5.62
N TYR A 313 -14.67 -1.95 5.34
CA TYR A 313 -13.23 -1.69 5.54
C TYR A 313 -12.62 -0.73 4.49
N GLY A 314 -13.42 -0.19 3.58
CA GLY A 314 -12.96 0.58 2.43
C GLY A 314 -12.83 -0.26 1.15
N THR A 315 -12.64 0.42 0.02
CA THR A 315 -12.68 -0.12 -1.35
C THR A 315 -11.44 -0.93 -1.74
N ARG A 316 -11.04 -1.89 -0.91
CA ARG A 316 -9.85 -2.74 -1.10
C ARG A 316 -10.11 -3.90 -2.06
N SER A 317 -9.09 -4.29 -2.82
CA SER A 317 -9.11 -5.50 -3.64
C SER A 317 -8.89 -6.75 -2.78
N ASN A 318 -9.18 -7.95 -3.31
CA ASN A 318 -8.86 -9.18 -2.58
C ASN A 318 -7.36 -9.41 -2.44
N ALA A 319 -6.52 -8.90 -3.36
CA ALA A 319 -5.06 -8.89 -3.14
C ALA A 319 -4.68 -8.04 -1.91
N GLU A 320 -5.31 -6.88 -1.72
CA GLU A 320 -5.09 -6.01 -0.57
C GLU A 320 -5.68 -6.60 0.73
N PHE A 321 -6.84 -7.26 0.68
CA PHE A 321 -7.40 -7.97 1.84
C PHE A 321 -6.53 -9.16 2.25
N VAL A 322 -6.08 -10.01 1.33
CA VAL A 322 -5.21 -11.15 1.67
C VAL A 322 -3.89 -10.65 2.24
N ILE A 323 -3.20 -9.73 1.55
CA ILE A 323 -1.85 -9.33 1.92
C ILE A 323 -1.82 -8.46 3.18
N HIS A 324 -2.77 -7.54 3.36
CA HIS A 324 -2.74 -6.55 4.44
C HIS A 324 -3.80 -6.76 5.52
N SER A 325 -4.83 -7.58 5.28
CA SER A 325 -5.92 -7.82 6.23
C SER A 325 -6.02 -9.29 6.68
N GLY A 326 -5.36 -10.22 5.98
CA GLY A 326 -5.30 -11.64 6.34
C GLY A 326 -6.58 -12.42 6.00
N PHE A 327 -7.37 -12.01 5.01
CA PHE A 327 -8.52 -12.78 4.56
C PHE A 327 -8.83 -12.55 3.08
N PHE A 328 -9.55 -13.48 2.46
CA PHE A 328 -10.15 -13.29 1.14
C PHE A 328 -11.65 -13.00 1.31
N PHE A 329 -12.18 -11.98 0.63
CA PHE A 329 -13.59 -11.65 0.71
C PHE A 329 -14.35 -12.11 -0.54
N ASP A 330 -15.29 -13.03 -0.35
CA ASP A 330 -16.18 -13.47 -1.42
C ASP A 330 -17.10 -12.33 -1.87
N ASN A 331 -17.40 -12.28 -3.17
CA ASN A 331 -18.27 -11.27 -3.79
C ASN A 331 -17.84 -9.81 -3.50
N ASN A 332 -16.53 -9.55 -3.35
CA ASN A 332 -15.98 -8.20 -3.23
C ASN A 332 -16.29 -7.33 -4.47
N SER A 333 -17.12 -6.30 -4.28
CA SER A 333 -17.54 -5.37 -5.35
C SER A 333 -16.46 -4.38 -5.79
N HIS A 334 -15.31 -4.35 -5.10
CA HIS A 334 -14.18 -3.47 -5.37
C HIS A 334 -12.91 -4.22 -5.81
N ASP A 335 -13.05 -5.53 -6.07
CA ASP A 335 -11.94 -6.36 -6.52
C ASP A 335 -11.46 -5.97 -7.92
N ARG A 336 -10.14 -6.07 -8.13
CA ARG A 336 -9.47 -5.52 -9.30
C ARG A 336 -8.06 -6.08 -9.50
N VAL A 337 -7.66 -6.20 -10.75
CA VAL A 337 -6.29 -6.57 -11.16
C VAL A 337 -5.55 -5.39 -11.78
N LYS A 338 -4.23 -5.37 -11.66
CA LYS A 338 -3.35 -4.33 -12.22
C LYS A 338 -3.13 -4.59 -13.72
N ILE A 339 -3.15 -3.53 -14.52
CA ILE A 339 -2.77 -3.55 -15.95
C ILE A 339 -1.82 -2.40 -16.26
N LYS A 340 -0.54 -2.73 -16.52
CA LYS A 340 0.49 -1.73 -16.86
C LYS A 340 0.45 -1.40 -18.35
N LEU A 341 0.19 -0.14 -18.67
CA LEU A 341 0.12 0.37 -20.05
C LEU A 341 0.95 1.66 -20.18
N GLY A 342 1.42 1.94 -21.39
CA GLY A 342 2.16 3.16 -21.69
C GLY A 342 2.36 3.35 -23.19
N VAL A 343 2.45 4.61 -23.61
CA VAL A 343 2.76 4.97 -25.00
C VAL A 343 4.26 4.71 -25.25
N SER A 344 4.61 3.95 -26.29
CA SER A 344 6.01 3.69 -26.60
C SER A 344 6.71 4.95 -27.08
N LYS A 345 7.93 5.23 -26.61
CA LYS A 345 8.79 6.30 -27.15
C LYS A 345 9.16 6.08 -28.63
N SER A 346 8.95 4.87 -29.17
CA SER A 346 9.13 4.55 -30.59
C SER A 346 7.87 4.78 -31.44
N ASP A 347 6.74 5.20 -30.83
CA ASP A 347 5.54 5.57 -31.59
C ASP A 347 5.79 6.90 -32.30
N ARG A 348 5.53 6.95 -33.62
CA ARG A 348 5.64 8.18 -34.44
C ARG A 348 4.80 9.33 -33.88
N LEU A 349 3.69 9.00 -33.21
CA LEU A 349 2.77 9.95 -32.61
C LEU A 349 3.01 10.17 -31.10
N TYR A 350 4.12 9.66 -30.54
CA TYR A 350 4.42 9.73 -29.10
C TYR A 350 4.27 11.14 -28.52
N ALA A 351 4.84 12.16 -29.16
CA ALA A 351 4.82 13.53 -28.65
C ALA A 351 3.39 14.10 -28.57
N MET A 352 2.57 13.85 -29.59
CA MET A 352 1.17 14.30 -29.63
C MET A 352 0.32 13.54 -28.60
N LYS A 353 0.48 12.21 -28.50
CA LYS A 353 -0.20 11.40 -27.48
C LYS A 353 0.20 11.83 -26.06
N ALA A 354 1.48 12.11 -25.83
CA ALA A 354 1.99 12.57 -24.54
C ALA A 354 1.40 13.93 -24.15
N GLU A 355 1.29 14.87 -25.07
CA GLU A 355 0.69 16.19 -24.85
C GLU A 355 -0.82 16.08 -24.54
N VAL A 356 -1.59 15.29 -25.30
CA VAL A 356 -3.03 15.09 -25.01
C VAL A 356 -3.23 14.42 -23.64
N LEU A 357 -2.41 13.41 -23.31
CA LEU A 357 -2.45 12.77 -21.98
C LEU A 357 -2.07 13.75 -20.87
N ALA A 358 -1.05 14.61 -21.07
CA ALA A 358 -0.64 15.61 -20.09
C ALA A 358 -1.76 16.64 -19.82
N ARG A 359 -2.43 17.15 -20.87
CA ARG A 359 -3.60 18.04 -20.74
C ARG A 359 -4.79 17.37 -20.06
N ALA A 360 -4.94 16.04 -20.22
CA ALA A 360 -5.93 15.24 -19.51
C ALA A 360 -5.53 14.87 -18.06
N GLY A 361 -4.32 15.23 -17.60
CA GLY A 361 -3.81 14.85 -16.27
C GLY A 361 -3.46 13.36 -16.14
N ILE A 362 -3.17 12.68 -17.26
CA ILE A 362 -2.90 11.24 -17.31
C ILE A 362 -1.40 11.01 -17.61
N PRO A 363 -0.69 10.15 -16.84
CA PRO A 363 0.69 9.80 -17.15
C PRO A 363 0.83 9.03 -18.48
N THR A 364 1.93 9.26 -19.22
CA THR A 364 2.23 8.55 -20.47
C THR A 364 2.50 7.05 -20.30
N SER A 365 2.74 6.61 -19.06
CA SER A 365 2.90 5.22 -18.65
C SER A 365 2.45 5.08 -17.20
N SER A 366 1.53 4.17 -16.93
CA SER A 366 0.94 3.96 -15.60
C SER A 366 0.52 2.51 -15.36
N VAL A 367 0.17 2.20 -14.11
CA VAL A 367 -0.50 0.96 -13.73
C VAL A 367 -1.96 1.30 -13.47
N PHE A 368 -2.83 0.87 -14.38
CA PHE A 368 -4.28 1.03 -14.26
C PHE A 368 -4.90 -0.22 -13.61
N ALA A 369 -6.22 -0.22 -13.42
CA ALA A 369 -6.98 -1.33 -12.88
C ALA A 369 -8.02 -1.86 -13.89
N LEU A 370 -8.26 -3.16 -13.87
CA LEU A 370 -9.46 -3.81 -14.42
C LEU A 370 -10.31 -4.28 -13.24
N HIS A 371 -11.61 -3.97 -13.24
CA HIS A 371 -12.52 -4.18 -12.11
C HIS A 371 -13.38 -5.43 -12.28
N SER A 372 -13.81 -6.02 -11.16
CA SER A 372 -14.77 -7.14 -11.14
C SER A 372 -16.20 -6.74 -11.53
N THR A 373 -16.54 -5.44 -11.44
CA THR A 373 -17.84 -4.85 -11.79
C THR A 373 -17.89 -4.37 -13.24
N GLU A 374 -19.07 -3.96 -13.73
CA GLU A 374 -19.20 -3.22 -14.99
C GLU A 374 -19.37 -1.72 -14.68
N PRO A 375 -18.75 -0.80 -15.44
CA PRO A 375 -17.79 -1.07 -16.51
C PRO A 375 -16.45 -1.60 -15.96
N ALA A 376 -15.85 -2.55 -16.67
CA ALA A 376 -14.59 -3.18 -16.25
C ALA A 376 -13.37 -2.23 -16.22
N ILE A 377 -13.47 -1.01 -16.75
CA ILE A 377 -12.41 0.01 -16.81
C ILE A 377 -12.88 1.35 -16.24
N SER A 378 -11.97 2.09 -15.60
CA SER A 378 -12.24 3.45 -15.12
C SER A 378 -12.22 4.48 -16.25
N ALA A 379 -12.84 5.65 -16.01
CA ALA A 379 -12.79 6.80 -16.92
C ALA A 379 -11.35 7.20 -17.32
N GLN A 380 -10.39 7.10 -16.39
CA GLN A 380 -8.97 7.40 -16.66
C GLN A 380 -8.34 6.36 -17.61
N LEU A 381 -8.67 5.07 -17.46
CA LEU A 381 -8.20 4.03 -18.36
C LEU A 381 -8.87 4.12 -19.74
N LEU A 382 -10.17 4.44 -19.81
CA LEU A 382 -10.87 4.72 -21.08
C LEU A 382 -10.21 5.88 -21.84
N ALA A 383 -9.98 7.01 -21.16
CA ALA A 383 -9.30 8.17 -21.72
C ALA A 383 -7.87 7.82 -22.23
N PHE A 384 -7.10 7.07 -21.44
CA PHE A 384 -5.79 6.58 -21.85
C PHE A 384 -5.87 5.70 -23.11
N LEU A 385 -6.78 4.74 -23.14
CA LEU A 385 -6.96 3.80 -24.25
C LEU A 385 -7.41 4.50 -25.54
N ARG A 386 -8.30 5.48 -25.46
CA ARG A 386 -8.71 6.33 -26.60
C ARG A 386 -7.49 7.02 -27.21
N VAL A 387 -6.72 7.76 -26.42
CA VAL A 387 -5.52 8.49 -26.88
C VAL A 387 -4.43 7.53 -27.38
N PHE A 388 -4.27 6.37 -26.75
CA PHE A 388 -3.37 5.31 -27.19
C PHE A 388 -3.69 4.82 -28.61
N CYS A 389 -4.98 4.76 -28.98
CA CYS A 389 -5.49 4.31 -30.27
C CYS A 389 -5.75 5.42 -31.32
N MET A 390 -5.57 6.70 -30.96
CA MET A 390 -5.88 7.82 -31.86
C MET A 390 -5.04 7.86 -33.15
N SER A 391 -5.68 8.35 -34.23
CA SER A 391 -5.00 8.80 -35.44
C SER A 391 -4.29 10.16 -35.26
N GLU A 392 -3.52 10.59 -36.26
CA GLU A 392 -2.86 11.90 -36.23
C GLU A 392 -3.86 13.06 -36.33
N GLU A 393 -4.95 12.86 -37.07
CA GLU A 393 -6.07 13.78 -37.24
C GLU A 393 -6.86 13.91 -35.94
N GLU A 394 -7.22 12.78 -35.32
CA GLU A 394 -7.89 12.76 -34.02
C GLU A 394 -7.03 13.48 -32.96
N LEU A 395 -5.71 13.25 -32.92
CA LEU A 395 -4.82 13.98 -32.01
C LEU A 395 -4.76 15.49 -32.31
N LYS A 396 -4.73 15.91 -33.59
CA LYS A 396 -4.77 17.34 -33.96
C LYS A 396 -6.03 18.02 -33.43
N GLU A 397 -7.18 17.36 -33.54
CA GLU A 397 -8.46 17.87 -33.02
C GLU A 397 -8.52 18.01 -31.49
N HIS A 398 -7.70 17.25 -30.75
CA HIS A 398 -7.57 17.35 -29.29
C HIS A 398 -6.46 18.32 -28.86
N LEU A 399 -5.66 18.83 -29.80
CA LEU A 399 -4.54 19.75 -29.53
C LEU A 399 -4.80 21.18 -30.02
N ILE A 400 -5.58 21.34 -31.09
CA ILE A 400 -5.73 22.59 -31.87
C ILE A 400 -7.21 22.91 -32.07
N GLY A 401 -7.57 24.19 -31.90
CA GLY A 401 -8.90 24.74 -32.17
C GLY A 401 -9.78 24.90 -30.92
N GLU A 402 -10.82 25.72 -31.03
CA GLU A 402 -11.69 26.17 -29.91
C GLU A 402 -12.40 25.04 -29.17
N HIS A 403 -12.50 23.84 -29.77
CA HIS A 403 -13.18 22.69 -29.18
C HIS A 403 -12.22 21.66 -28.56
N ALA A 404 -10.90 21.86 -28.65
CA ALA A 404 -9.90 20.90 -28.15
C ALA A 404 -10.05 20.60 -26.65
N ILE A 405 -10.27 21.63 -25.83
CA ILE A 405 -10.48 21.49 -24.38
C ILE A 405 -11.75 20.68 -24.08
N GLY A 406 -12.84 20.94 -24.80
CA GLY A 406 -14.09 20.19 -24.65
C GLY A 406 -13.94 18.71 -25.01
N LYS A 407 -13.17 18.41 -26.08
CA LYS A 407 -12.85 17.03 -26.47
C LYS A 407 -12.00 16.31 -25.42
N ILE A 408 -10.99 16.98 -24.86
CA ILE A 408 -10.18 16.45 -23.74
C ILE A 408 -11.07 16.13 -22.52
N PHE A 409 -11.99 17.03 -22.15
CA PHE A 409 -12.92 16.83 -21.04
C PHE A 409 -13.78 15.57 -21.20
N THR A 410 -14.22 15.27 -22.43
CA THR A 410 -15.03 14.08 -22.73
C THR A 410 -14.24 12.76 -22.84
N LEU A 411 -12.90 12.77 -22.83
CA LEU A 411 -12.10 11.55 -23.06
C LEU A 411 -12.42 10.41 -22.09
N GLY A 412 -12.80 10.70 -20.85
CA GLY A 412 -13.15 9.69 -19.86
C GLY A 412 -14.60 9.22 -19.86
N ASN A 413 -15.47 9.80 -20.71
CA ASN A 413 -16.91 9.54 -20.69
C ASN A 413 -17.31 8.54 -21.79
N SER A 414 -17.97 7.45 -21.41
CA SER A 414 -18.47 6.39 -22.32
C SER A 414 -19.38 6.93 -23.43
N ASP A 415 -20.18 7.96 -23.13
CA ASP A 415 -21.28 8.41 -23.97
C ASP A 415 -20.80 9.29 -25.14
N PHE A 416 -19.56 9.80 -25.04
CA PHE A 416 -18.92 10.68 -26.01
C PHE A 416 -17.63 10.04 -26.57
N PRO A 417 -17.76 9.05 -27.48
CA PRO A 417 -16.61 8.43 -28.15
C PRO A 417 -15.91 9.40 -29.10
N VAL A 418 -14.59 9.24 -29.24
CA VAL A 418 -13.76 10.02 -30.19
C VAL A 418 -14.21 9.75 -31.62
N SER A 419 -14.29 8.47 -31.97
CA SER A 419 -14.85 7.96 -33.22
C SER A 419 -15.21 6.48 -33.03
N TRP A 420 -16.10 5.93 -33.87
CA TRP A 420 -16.43 4.50 -33.80
C TRP A 420 -15.21 3.60 -34.07
N ASP A 421 -14.33 4.02 -34.99
CA ASP A 421 -13.08 3.32 -35.29
C ASP A 421 -12.07 3.36 -34.12
N ASN A 422 -11.97 4.49 -33.41
CA ASN A 422 -11.16 4.60 -32.19
C ASN A 422 -11.64 3.63 -31.10
N GLU A 423 -12.95 3.55 -30.86
CA GLU A 423 -13.55 2.58 -29.93
C GLU A 423 -13.27 1.13 -30.37
N ILE A 424 -13.50 0.77 -31.64
CA ILE A 424 -13.23 -0.58 -32.15
C ILE A 424 -11.76 -0.97 -31.92
N LYS A 425 -10.82 -0.05 -32.20
CA LYS A 425 -9.38 -0.26 -31.97
C LYS A 425 -9.06 -0.47 -30.49
N LEU A 426 -9.60 0.36 -29.60
CA LEU A 426 -9.25 0.33 -28.17
C LEU A 426 -9.82 -0.91 -27.47
N TRP A 427 -11.05 -1.31 -27.80
CA TRP A 427 -11.65 -2.54 -27.26
C TRP A 427 -10.98 -3.79 -27.82
N THR A 428 -10.61 -3.81 -29.10
CA THR A 428 -9.79 -4.89 -29.69
C THR A 428 -8.43 -5.01 -28.99
N PHE A 429 -7.78 -3.88 -28.70
CA PHE A 429 -6.51 -3.88 -27.95
C PHE A 429 -6.69 -4.42 -26.53
N LEU A 430 -7.74 -3.99 -25.81
CA LEU A 430 -7.99 -4.41 -24.43
C LEU A 430 -8.31 -5.92 -24.34
N GLU A 431 -9.17 -6.43 -25.23
CA GLU A 431 -9.50 -7.85 -25.35
C GLU A 431 -8.23 -8.70 -25.60
N ALA A 432 -7.39 -8.30 -26.56
CA ALA A 432 -6.14 -8.98 -26.86
C ALA A 432 -5.14 -8.91 -25.70
N ARG A 433 -5.05 -7.77 -25.01
CA ARG A 433 -4.15 -7.57 -23.87
C ARG A 433 -4.58 -8.37 -22.64
N ALA A 434 -5.86 -8.37 -22.28
CA ALA A 434 -6.39 -9.17 -21.18
C ALA A 434 -6.26 -10.67 -21.48
N SER A 435 -6.53 -11.09 -22.73
CA SER A 435 -6.30 -12.47 -23.19
C SER A 435 -4.82 -12.90 -23.12
N LEU A 436 -3.88 -11.98 -23.36
CA LEU A 436 -2.45 -12.25 -23.23
C LEU A 436 -2.04 -12.40 -21.76
N LEU A 437 -2.57 -11.56 -20.87
CA LEU A 437 -2.34 -11.67 -19.42
C LEU A 437 -2.91 -12.97 -18.85
N LEU A 438 -4.11 -13.39 -19.28
CA LEU A 438 -4.71 -14.64 -18.83
C LEU A 438 -3.83 -15.86 -19.17
N LYS A 439 -3.08 -15.80 -20.29
CA LYS A 439 -2.14 -16.85 -20.72
C LYS A 439 -0.82 -16.88 -19.95
N THR A 440 -0.53 -15.93 -19.07
CA THR A 440 0.70 -15.97 -18.23
C THR A 440 0.54 -16.77 -16.94
N TYR A 441 -0.69 -17.09 -16.54
CA TYR A 441 -0.98 -17.92 -15.36
C TYR A 441 -0.70 -19.40 -15.63
N LYS A 442 -0.30 -20.14 -14.60
CA LYS A 442 0.03 -21.57 -14.70
C LYS A 442 -1.19 -22.50 -14.73
N THR A 443 -2.36 -22.01 -14.33
CA THR A 443 -3.63 -22.77 -14.23
C THR A 443 -4.78 -21.98 -14.85
N THR A 444 -5.85 -22.67 -15.26
CA THR A 444 -7.10 -22.06 -15.74
C THR A 444 -8.11 -21.88 -14.60
N VAL A 445 -9.23 -21.21 -14.88
CA VAL A 445 -10.34 -21.03 -13.93
C VAL A 445 -10.95 -22.37 -13.50
N GLU A 446 -11.09 -23.32 -14.43
CA GLU A 446 -11.68 -24.64 -14.19
C GLU A 446 -10.78 -25.52 -13.31
N VAL A 447 -9.47 -25.48 -13.54
CA VAL A 447 -8.48 -26.20 -12.72
C VAL A 447 -8.52 -25.70 -11.27
N ASP A 448 -8.67 -24.40 -11.07
CA ASP A 448 -8.69 -23.80 -9.74
C ASP A 448 -9.99 -24.08 -8.99
N LYS A 449 -11.13 -24.02 -9.67
CA LYS A 449 -12.43 -24.46 -9.10
C LYS A 449 -12.39 -25.94 -8.71
N SER A 450 -11.86 -26.79 -9.59
CA SER A 450 -11.66 -28.21 -9.28
C SER A 450 -10.72 -28.43 -8.08
N PHE A 451 -9.67 -27.61 -7.91
CA PHE A 451 -8.80 -27.71 -6.73
C PHE A 451 -9.53 -27.37 -5.43
N LEU A 452 -10.38 -26.33 -5.44
CA LEU A 452 -11.19 -25.94 -4.27
C LEU A 452 -12.27 -26.96 -3.92
N GLU A 453 -12.81 -27.69 -4.91
CA GLU A 453 -13.85 -28.72 -4.69
C GLU A 453 -13.30 -30.09 -4.28
N THR A 454 -12.11 -30.47 -4.77
CA THR A 454 -11.65 -31.89 -4.74
C THR A 454 -10.49 -32.17 -3.79
N ARG A 455 -9.86 -31.14 -3.21
CA ARG A 455 -8.68 -31.30 -2.34
C ARG A 455 -8.99 -30.88 -0.91
N ASP A 456 -8.46 -31.65 0.03
CA ASP A 456 -8.28 -31.19 1.40
C ASP A 456 -7.17 -30.13 1.41
N LEU A 457 -7.50 -28.91 1.83
CA LEU A 457 -6.66 -27.72 1.70
C LEU A 457 -6.68 -26.93 3.02
N THR A 458 -5.53 -26.37 3.39
CA THR A 458 -5.45 -25.43 4.52
C THR A 458 -6.19 -24.12 4.21
N PRO A 459 -6.65 -23.35 5.22
CA PRO A 459 -7.28 -22.04 5.00
C PRO A 459 -6.41 -21.07 4.18
N HIS A 460 -5.10 -21.03 4.43
CA HIS A 460 -4.15 -20.25 3.64
C HIS A 460 -4.06 -20.72 2.18
N ALA A 461 -4.03 -22.04 1.92
CA ALA A 461 -4.03 -22.59 0.57
C ALA A 461 -5.33 -22.25 -0.19
N ILE A 462 -6.49 -22.36 0.48
CA ILE A 462 -7.78 -21.92 -0.05
C ILE A 462 -7.73 -20.44 -0.41
N MET A 463 -7.25 -19.58 0.49
CA MET A 463 -7.10 -18.14 0.27
C MET A 463 -6.15 -17.83 -0.91
N ALA A 464 -5.02 -18.52 -1.03
CA ALA A 464 -4.10 -18.37 -2.17
C ALA A 464 -4.73 -18.81 -3.51
N ILE A 465 -5.50 -19.90 -3.52
CA ILE A 465 -6.17 -20.43 -4.71
C ILE A 465 -7.37 -19.53 -5.10
N LYS A 466 -8.14 -19.01 -4.14
CA LYS A 466 -9.22 -18.04 -4.39
C LYS A 466 -8.68 -16.72 -4.93
N LEU A 467 -7.55 -16.23 -4.41
CA LEU A 467 -6.90 -15.03 -4.93
C LEU A 467 -6.46 -15.17 -6.39
N ARG A 468 -5.73 -16.24 -6.74
CA ARG A 468 -5.31 -16.46 -8.14
C ARG A 468 -6.50 -16.77 -9.07
N LEU A 469 -7.59 -17.32 -8.54
CA LEU A 469 -8.82 -17.56 -9.29
C LEU A 469 -9.50 -16.23 -9.62
N GLY A 470 -9.72 -15.37 -8.63
CA GLY A 470 -10.29 -14.03 -8.81
C GLY A 470 -9.50 -13.17 -9.80
N GLU A 471 -8.16 -13.20 -9.74
CA GLU A 471 -7.32 -12.50 -10.73
C GLU A 471 -7.63 -12.94 -12.18
N LYS A 472 -7.91 -14.23 -12.42
CA LYS A 472 -8.27 -14.76 -13.74
C LYS A 472 -9.73 -14.48 -14.13
N GLU A 473 -10.67 -14.58 -13.19
CA GLU A 473 -12.08 -14.31 -13.47
C GLU A 473 -12.33 -12.85 -13.85
N ILE A 474 -11.61 -11.91 -13.23
CA ILE A 474 -11.62 -10.48 -13.63
C ILE A 474 -11.06 -10.30 -15.04
N LEU A 475 -9.97 -11.00 -15.39
CA LEU A 475 -9.39 -10.94 -16.75
C LEU A 475 -10.34 -11.55 -17.80
N GLU A 476 -10.96 -12.69 -17.52
CA GLU A 476 -11.96 -13.29 -18.40
C GLU A 476 -13.19 -12.39 -18.59
N LYS A 477 -13.65 -11.73 -17.53
CA LYS A 477 -14.75 -10.77 -17.61
C LYS A 477 -14.35 -9.57 -18.47
N ALA A 478 -13.15 -9.03 -18.27
CA ALA A 478 -12.63 -7.94 -19.10
C ALA A 478 -12.51 -8.33 -20.59
N VAL A 479 -12.10 -9.57 -20.91
CA VAL A 479 -12.10 -10.10 -22.30
C VAL A 479 -13.52 -10.14 -22.87
N LYS A 480 -14.49 -10.68 -22.12
CA LYS A 480 -15.90 -10.79 -22.56
C LYS A 480 -16.54 -9.41 -22.75
N SER A 481 -16.39 -8.50 -21.79
CA SER A 481 -16.88 -7.12 -21.83
C SER A 481 -16.27 -6.35 -23.02
N ALA A 482 -14.95 -6.43 -23.20
CA ALA A 482 -14.28 -5.80 -24.34
C ALA A 482 -14.72 -6.34 -25.71
N ALA A 483 -14.94 -7.65 -25.84
CA ALA A 483 -15.45 -8.25 -27.08
C ALA A 483 -16.87 -7.74 -27.40
N SER A 484 -17.76 -7.69 -26.40
CA SER A 484 -19.12 -7.13 -26.57
C SER A 484 -19.11 -5.64 -26.93
N SER A 485 -18.24 -4.84 -26.32
CA SER A 485 -18.05 -3.43 -26.69
C SER A 485 -17.53 -3.28 -28.12
N ARG A 486 -16.53 -4.07 -28.53
CA ARG A 486 -16.03 -4.10 -29.92
C ARG A 486 -17.16 -4.40 -30.91
N GLU A 487 -17.96 -5.42 -30.66
CA GLU A 487 -19.10 -5.80 -31.51
C GLU A 487 -20.15 -4.68 -31.60
N TYR A 488 -20.49 -4.06 -30.46
CA TYR A 488 -21.40 -2.92 -30.39
C TYR A 488 -20.92 -1.75 -31.26
N TYR A 489 -19.68 -1.28 -31.09
CA TYR A 489 -19.15 -0.15 -31.86
C TYR A 489 -18.92 -0.50 -33.34
N THR A 490 -18.57 -1.76 -33.65
CA THR A 490 -18.52 -2.26 -35.04
C THR A 490 -19.88 -2.15 -35.73
N LYS A 491 -20.96 -2.48 -35.01
CA LYS A 491 -22.32 -2.28 -35.50
C LYS A 491 -22.65 -0.81 -35.71
N GLN A 492 -22.37 0.08 -34.74
CA GLN A 492 -22.61 1.52 -34.89
C GLN A 492 -21.90 2.12 -36.12
N MET A 493 -20.66 1.69 -36.38
CA MET A 493 -19.90 2.07 -37.57
C MET A 493 -20.53 1.55 -38.87
N THR A 494 -20.98 0.29 -38.87
CA THR A 494 -21.57 -0.37 -40.05
C THR A 494 -22.95 0.20 -40.40
N ASP A 495 -23.76 0.51 -39.38
CA ASP A 495 -25.09 1.11 -39.52
C ASP A 495 -25.02 2.62 -39.85
N GLY A 496 -23.81 3.22 -39.87
CA GLY A 496 -23.59 4.63 -40.18
C GLY A 496 -24.15 5.58 -39.10
N ALA A 497 -24.19 5.14 -37.84
CA ALA A 497 -24.80 5.90 -36.75
C ALA A 497 -24.08 7.25 -36.53
N PRO A 498 -24.80 8.35 -36.26
CA PRO A 498 -24.19 9.63 -35.94
C PRO A 498 -23.46 9.57 -34.60
N LEU A 499 -22.25 10.13 -34.53
CA LEU A 499 -21.52 10.26 -33.27
C LEU A 499 -22.28 11.19 -32.29
N PRO A 500 -22.45 10.79 -31.02
CA PRO A 500 -22.96 11.68 -29.98
C PRO A 500 -22.10 12.95 -29.86
N LYS A 501 -22.74 14.10 -29.66
CA LYS A 501 -22.07 15.39 -29.47
C LYS A 501 -22.30 15.91 -28.06
N TYR A 502 -21.25 16.45 -27.47
CA TYR A 502 -21.33 17.15 -26.19
C TYR A 502 -21.69 18.62 -26.42
N ASP A 503 -22.95 18.99 -26.16
CA ASP A 503 -23.37 20.39 -26.10
C ASP A 503 -23.14 20.96 -24.69
N LYS A 504 -22.54 22.15 -24.60
CA LYS A 504 -22.17 22.80 -23.33
C LYS A 504 -23.35 23.01 -22.34
N GLY A 505 -24.60 22.92 -22.81
CA GLY A 505 -25.80 22.95 -21.96
C GLY A 505 -25.88 21.81 -20.93
N HIS A 506 -25.12 20.71 -21.10
CA HIS A 506 -25.08 19.58 -20.16
C HIS A 506 -24.32 19.86 -18.84
N ILE A 507 -23.61 20.99 -18.72
CA ILE A 507 -22.89 21.37 -17.48
C ILE A 507 -23.86 21.47 -16.28
N ALA A 508 -25.07 22.00 -16.49
CA ALA A 508 -26.08 22.20 -15.44
C ALA A 508 -26.64 20.89 -14.82
N LEU A 509 -26.41 19.74 -15.47
CA LEU A 509 -26.80 18.42 -14.95
C LEU A 509 -25.71 17.79 -14.07
N LEU A 510 -24.43 18.03 -14.37
CA LEU A 510 -23.31 17.49 -13.61
C LEU A 510 -23.14 18.12 -12.22
N GLU A 511 -23.62 19.35 -12.01
CA GLU A 511 -23.64 19.97 -10.67
C GLU A 511 -24.69 19.36 -9.73
N ASN A 512 -25.68 18.63 -10.26
CA ASN A 512 -26.83 18.13 -9.51
C ASN A 512 -26.90 16.59 -9.39
N THR A 513 -25.94 15.83 -9.93
CA THR A 513 -25.92 14.37 -9.84
C THR A 513 -24.68 13.83 -9.12
N VAL A 514 -24.90 13.41 -7.87
CA VAL A 514 -24.04 12.55 -7.04
C VAL A 514 -22.67 13.15 -6.66
N ALA A 515 -22.58 13.62 -5.42
CA ALA A 515 -21.35 14.07 -4.81
C ALA A 515 -20.43 12.90 -4.41
N ASP A 516 -19.68 12.31 -5.37
CA ASP A 516 -18.48 11.50 -5.02
C ASP A 516 -17.38 11.39 -6.09
N SER A 517 -17.43 12.18 -7.18
CA SER A 517 -16.38 12.22 -8.22
C SER A 517 -15.79 13.62 -8.39
N ARG A 518 -15.14 14.15 -7.34
CA ARG A 518 -14.46 15.46 -7.43
C ARG A 518 -13.28 15.41 -8.41
N LEU A 519 -13.41 16.17 -9.50
CA LEU A 519 -12.41 16.38 -10.54
C LEU A 519 -11.12 17.06 -10.01
N PRO A 520 -9.97 16.92 -10.70
CA PRO A 520 -8.73 17.57 -10.31
C PRO A 520 -8.81 19.11 -10.29
N ILE A 521 -8.19 19.71 -9.26
CA ILE A 521 -8.25 21.15 -8.93
C ILE A 521 -7.66 22.08 -10.01
N VAL A 522 -6.89 21.54 -10.97
CA VAL A 522 -6.05 22.30 -11.91
C VAL A 522 -6.83 23.22 -12.86
N LEU A 523 -8.11 22.93 -13.14
CA LEU A 523 -8.90 23.70 -14.11
C LEU A 523 -9.59 24.96 -13.55
N ARG A 524 -9.53 25.22 -12.23
CA ARG A 524 -10.17 26.41 -11.64
C ARG A 524 -9.44 27.74 -11.86
N ASN A 525 -8.20 27.71 -12.34
CA ASN A 525 -7.33 28.89 -12.43
C ASN A 525 -7.17 29.44 -13.86
N LEU A 526 -8.05 29.05 -14.79
CA LEU A 526 -8.01 29.51 -16.19
C LEU A 526 -9.17 30.46 -16.57
N GLU A 527 -10.18 30.61 -15.71
CA GLU A 527 -11.31 31.52 -15.97
C GLU A 527 -10.97 33.00 -15.69
N ASP A 528 -9.89 33.29 -14.95
CA ASP A 528 -9.51 34.64 -14.50
C ASP A 528 -8.48 35.37 -15.41
N VAL A 529 -8.20 34.88 -16.63
CA VAL A 529 -7.11 35.42 -17.47
C VAL A 529 -7.54 35.90 -18.88
N GLU A 530 -8.81 35.71 -19.29
CA GLU A 530 -9.27 36.11 -20.63
C GLU A 530 -9.63 37.61 -20.81
N GLU A 531 -9.37 38.48 -19.82
CA GLU A 531 -9.49 39.94 -19.97
C GLU A 531 -8.15 40.69 -19.85
N GLN A 532 -7.25 40.53 -20.84
CA GLN A 532 -6.45 41.65 -21.42
C GLN A 532 -5.48 41.25 -22.55
N GLY A 533 -5.64 41.87 -23.73
CA GLY A 533 -4.51 42.28 -24.56
C GLY A 533 -4.27 41.56 -25.90
N ASP A 534 -4.82 42.11 -26.99
CA ASP A 534 -4.33 41.87 -28.36
C ASP A 534 -2.85 42.24 -28.51
N LEU A 535 -1.97 41.30 -28.86
CA LEU A 535 -0.70 41.58 -29.54
C LEU A 535 -0.38 40.55 -30.62
N LYS A 536 0.20 41.03 -31.72
CA LYS A 536 0.32 40.33 -33.00
C LYS A 536 1.45 39.29 -33.00
N ILE A 537 1.20 38.18 -33.70
CA ILE A 537 2.21 37.17 -34.02
C ILE A 537 2.78 37.49 -35.41
N ASP A 538 4.04 37.91 -35.46
CA ASP A 538 4.96 37.72 -36.59
C ASP A 538 6.41 37.96 -36.09
N GLU A 539 7.39 37.34 -36.75
CA GLU A 539 8.85 37.43 -36.50
C GLU A 539 9.41 36.91 -35.15
N ALA A 540 9.69 35.60 -35.08
CA ALA A 540 10.82 35.05 -34.28
C ALA A 540 11.27 33.64 -34.72
N ILE A 541 11.42 33.41 -36.03
CA ILE A 541 12.26 32.29 -36.51
C ILE A 541 13.71 32.78 -36.49
N ASN A 542 14.62 32.01 -35.87
CA ASN A 542 16.05 32.26 -35.64
C ASN A 542 16.43 33.02 -34.35
N ALA A 543 16.63 32.27 -33.26
CA ALA A 543 17.69 32.54 -32.28
C ALA A 543 18.11 31.21 -31.61
N GLU A 544 19.39 30.84 -31.69
CA GLU A 544 19.93 29.67 -31.00
C GLU A 544 20.41 30.01 -29.58
N VAL A 545 20.14 29.08 -28.66
CA VAL A 545 20.92 28.75 -27.45
C VAL A 545 21.30 29.90 -26.48
N THR A 546 20.66 29.89 -25.31
CA THR A 546 21.37 29.96 -24.02
C THR A 546 20.54 29.35 -22.89
N GLU A 547 21.21 28.81 -21.87
CA GLU A 547 20.61 28.06 -20.76
C GLU A 547 19.95 28.96 -19.68
N ASN A 548 19.23 28.29 -18.76
CA ASN A 548 18.44 28.78 -17.62
C ASN A 548 16.98 29.16 -17.96
N GLY A 549 15.96 28.72 -17.21
CA GLY A 549 15.97 27.78 -16.08
C GLY A 549 14.75 27.99 -15.18
N PHE A 550 13.78 27.08 -15.21
CA PHE A 550 12.59 27.14 -14.34
C PHE A 550 12.45 25.90 -13.45
N VAL A 551 12.89 26.10 -12.21
CA VAL A 551 12.43 25.53 -10.94
C VAL A 551 11.47 24.32 -11.01
N ASN A 552 12.01 23.11 -10.90
CA ASN A 552 11.28 21.96 -10.38
C ASN A 552 11.38 21.93 -8.84
N GLY A 553 10.24 21.97 -8.16
CA GLY A 553 10.16 21.84 -6.70
C GLY A 553 10.18 20.38 -6.24
N GLU A 554 11.32 19.71 -6.32
CA GLU A 554 11.51 18.40 -5.64
C GLU A 554 12.00 18.61 -4.19
N ASN A 555 11.18 18.21 -3.22
CA ASN A 555 11.59 18.15 -1.81
C ASN A 555 12.49 16.93 -1.56
N SER A 556 13.78 17.05 -1.89
CA SER A 556 14.83 16.16 -1.40
C SER A 556 15.64 16.84 -0.28
N LEU A 557 15.42 16.41 0.96
CA LEU A 557 16.12 16.95 2.13
C LEU A 557 17.58 16.47 2.13
N PHE A 558 18.53 17.40 1.92
CA PHE A 558 19.95 17.12 2.11
C PHE A 558 20.51 17.64 3.45
N ASN A 559 21.37 16.80 4.00
CA ASN A 559 22.02 16.94 5.30
C ASN A 559 23.08 18.06 5.26
N GLY A 560 23.04 19.02 6.20
CA GLY A 560 23.99 20.12 6.26
C GLY A 560 25.16 19.89 7.23
N THR A 561 26.39 19.89 6.71
CA THR A 561 27.61 20.13 7.49
C THR A 561 28.45 21.19 6.79
N LYS A 562 28.65 22.33 7.44
CA LYS A 562 29.51 23.43 6.97
C LYS A 562 30.99 23.11 7.19
N SER A 563 31.84 23.55 6.27
CA SER A 563 33.16 24.09 6.60
C SER A 563 33.53 25.16 5.57
N GLU A 564 33.81 26.37 6.04
CA GLU A 564 34.18 27.53 5.24
C GLU A 564 35.69 27.54 4.94
N SER A 565 36.10 28.09 3.79
CA SER A 565 37.41 28.75 3.65
C SER A 565 37.37 29.79 2.52
N GLU A 566 37.87 30.98 2.82
CA GLU A 566 37.78 32.17 1.94
C GLU A 566 38.93 32.26 0.93
N ASN A 567 38.72 33.08 -0.10
CA ASN A 567 39.77 33.54 -1.01
C ASN A 567 40.82 34.41 -0.29
N LEU A 568 42.06 34.44 -0.80
CA LEU A 568 42.69 35.70 -1.23
C LEU A 568 43.97 35.50 -2.07
N SER A 569 44.20 36.47 -2.96
CA SER A 569 45.20 36.50 -4.04
C SER A 569 46.56 37.10 -3.65
N LYS A 570 47.66 36.73 -4.34
CA LYS A 570 48.43 37.66 -5.22
C LYS A 570 49.70 37.09 -5.91
N GLU A 571 49.81 37.46 -7.20
CA GLU A 571 50.97 37.87 -8.01
C GLU A 571 52.40 37.24 -7.91
N LYS A 572 52.82 36.73 -9.08
CA LYS A 572 54.05 37.03 -9.87
C LYS A 572 55.47 36.57 -9.44
N SER A 573 56.01 35.73 -10.33
CA SER A 573 57.36 35.77 -10.95
C SER A 573 58.63 35.65 -10.10
N ASN A 574 59.47 34.66 -10.43
CA ASN A 574 60.63 34.97 -11.28
C ASN A 574 61.15 33.76 -12.10
N ARG A 575 61.98 34.05 -13.11
CA ARG A 575 62.64 33.10 -14.05
C ARG A 575 64.04 32.67 -13.58
N GLY A 576 64.53 31.55 -14.13
CA GLY A 576 65.96 31.19 -14.23
C GLY A 576 66.19 29.67 -14.14
N THR A 577 66.32 28.90 -15.23
CA THR A 577 67.44 28.73 -16.19
C THR A 577 68.39 27.57 -15.87
N GLU A 578 68.64 26.74 -16.90
CA GLU A 578 69.71 25.74 -17.10
C GLU A 578 69.81 24.52 -16.14
N ASP A 579 70.24 23.31 -16.55
CA ASP A 579 70.61 22.78 -17.89
C ASP A 579 70.24 21.28 -18.09
N ALA A 580 70.49 20.80 -19.32
CA ALA A 580 70.27 19.50 -19.95
C ALA A 580 71.22 18.32 -19.60
N LYS A 581 70.72 17.08 -19.83
CA LYS A 581 71.33 15.90 -20.52
C LYS A 581 70.51 14.61 -20.24
N GLU A 582 70.03 13.91 -21.28
CA GLU A 582 70.66 12.72 -21.93
C GLU A 582 70.90 11.56 -20.94
N SER A 583 70.07 10.50 -20.96
CA SER A 583 70.25 9.23 -21.74
C SER A 583 71.24 8.25 -21.04
N SER A 584 71.12 6.92 -21.07
CA SER A 584 70.24 5.97 -21.79
C SER A 584 70.13 4.62 -21.04
N SER A 585 69.29 3.71 -21.58
CA SER A 585 69.47 2.23 -21.66
C SER A 585 69.68 1.36 -20.40
N GLU A 586 68.84 0.31 -20.27
CA GLU A 586 69.17 -1.14 -20.07
C GLU A 586 70.10 -1.59 -18.91
N SER A 587 70.00 -2.80 -18.33
CA SER A 587 68.94 -3.82 -18.25
C SER A 587 69.35 -4.89 -17.20
N THR A 588 68.36 -5.63 -16.67
CA THR A 588 68.46 -7.05 -16.21
C THR A 588 69.32 -7.47 -15.01
N ASP A 589 68.87 -8.58 -14.42
CA ASP A 589 69.51 -9.54 -13.50
C ASP A 589 69.82 -9.06 -12.07
N GLU A 590 69.04 -9.51 -11.06
CA GLU A 590 69.16 -10.81 -10.37
C GLU A 590 70.40 -10.94 -9.48
N VAL A 591 70.21 -10.97 -8.16
CA VAL A 591 70.44 -12.14 -7.29
C VAL A 591 70.09 -11.77 -5.84
N LYS A 592 69.65 -12.78 -5.07
CA LYS A 592 69.27 -12.70 -3.65
C LYS A 592 70.48 -12.51 -2.73
N GLU A 593 70.24 -11.85 -1.59
CA GLU A 593 70.36 -12.50 -0.27
C GLU A 593 69.15 -12.12 0.60
#